data_AF-A0A2A2ZB93-F1
#
_entry.id   AF-A0A2A2ZB93-F1
#
_cell.length_a   1.000
_cell.length_b   1.000
_cell.length_c   1.000
_cell.angle_alpha   90.00
_cell.angle_beta   90.00
_cell.angle_gamma   90.00
#
_symmetry.space_group_name_H-M   'P 1'
#
loop_
_entity.id
_entity.type
_entity.pdbx_description
1 polymer ?
#
loop_
_entity_poly.entity_id
_entity_poly.type
_entity_poly.pdbx_seq_one_letter_code
_entity_poly.pdbx_strand_id
1 'polypeptide(L)' 'MEPAIIETDARSRAVLPGQPNARFLMRVNEDGSILLQPARVVTEAQREYDSTPGLRELLSRAAGSATVRRSRAKRT' A
#
# COMPACT_ATOMS: atom_id res chain seq x y z
N MET A 1 -13.68 2.95 -21.54
CA MET A 1 -13.81 1.52 -21.21
C MET A 1 -15.29 1.23 -21.14
N GLU A 2 -15.74 0.21 -21.87
CA GLU A 2 -17.13 -0.24 -21.78
C GLU A 2 -17.34 -1.03 -20.47
N PRO A 3 -18.52 -0.96 -19.86
CA PRO A 3 -18.86 -1.81 -18.74
C PRO A 3 -18.86 -3.29 -19.18
N ALA A 4 -18.26 -4.16 -18.37
CA ALA A 4 -18.25 -5.61 -18.59
C ALA A 4 -19.13 -6.30 -17.54
N ILE A 5 -19.89 -7.29 -17.96
CA ILE A 5 -20.63 -8.17 -17.05
C ILE A 5 -19.61 -9.13 -16.41
N ILE A 6 -19.69 -9.27 -15.09
CA ILE A 6 -18.93 -10.26 -14.32
C ILE A 6 -19.92 -11.23 -13.66
N GLU A 7 -19.53 -12.49 -13.57
CA GLU A 7 -20.29 -13.53 -12.90
C GLU A 7 -19.50 -14.06 -11.70
N THR A 8 -20.21 -14.34 -10.60
CA THR A 8 -19.62 -14.93 -9.42
C THR A 8 -19.64 -16.44 -9.50
N ASP A 9 -18.56 -17.09 -9.08
CA ASP A 9 -18.53 -18.56 -8.95
C ASP A 9 -19.34 -19.06 -7.75
N ALA A 10 -19.41 -20.39 -7.58
CA ALA A 10 -20.12 -21.05 -6.48
C ALA A 10 -19.59 -20.69 -5.07
N ARG A 11 -18.48 -19.95 -4.96
CA ARG A 11 -17.90 -19.47 -3.71
C ARG A 11 -18.04 -17.95 -3.56
N SER A 12 -18.92 -17.34 -4.35
CA SER A 12 -19.17 -15.89 -4.36
C SER A 12 -17.94 -15.05 -4.73
N ARG A 13 -17.05 -15.58 -5.59
CA ARG A 13 -15.85 -14.86 -6.06
C ARG A 13 -16.07 -14.33 -7.47
N ALA A 14 -15.66 -13.08 -7.72
CA ALA A 14 -15.60 -12.49 -9.05
C ALA A 14 -14.14 -12.25 -9.46
N VAL A 15 -13.83 -12.51 -10.73
CA VAL A 15 -12.50 -12.26 -11.29
C VAL A 15 -12.46 -10.86 -11.89
N LEU A 16 -11.48 -10.05 -11.48
CA LEU A 16 -11.19 -8.76 -12.08
C LEU A 16 -10.06 -8.93 -13.11
N PRO A 17 -10.34 -8.80 -14.43
CA PRO A 17 -9.33 -9.00 -15.46
C PRO A 17 -8.11 -8.08 -15.27
N GLY A 18 -6.91 -8.64 -15.40
CA GLY A 18 -5.65 -7.89 -15.29
C GLY A 18 -5.21 -7.52 -13.87
N GLN A 19 -5.92 -7.97 -12.82
CA GLN A 19 -5.61 -7.65 -11.42
C GLN A 19 -5.34 -8.90 -10.55
N PRO A 20 -4.31 -9.73 -10.86
CA PRO A 20 -4.03 -10.92 -10.06
C PRO A 20 -3.49 -10.57 -8.67
N ASN A 21 -4.06 -11.16 -7.62
CA ASN A 21 -3.65 -10.99 -6.22
C ASN A 21 -3.58 -9.53 -5.72
N ALA A 22 -4.30 -8.62 -6.38
CA ALA A 22 -4.39 -7.23 -5.94
C ALA A 22 -5.23 -7.11 -4.65
N ARG A 23 -4.86 -6.15 -3.79
CA ARG A 23 -5.60 -5.82 -2.58
C ARG A 23 -6.41 -4.55 -2.81
N PHE A 24 -7.65 -4.56 -2.36
CA PHE A 24 -8.55 -3.43 -2.47
C PHE A 24 -9.17 -3.10 -1.13
N LEU A 25 -9.37 -1.81 -0.88
CA LEU A 25 -10.34 -1.33 0.09
C LEU A 25 -11.72 -1.43 -0.56
N MET A 26 -12.64 -2.14 0.10
CA MET A 26 -14.00 -2.33 -0.37
C MET A 26 -14.95 -1.45 0.42
N ARG A 27 -15.84 -0.75 -0.28
CA ARG A 27 -16.99 -0.04 0.29
C ARG A 27 -18.25 -0.47 -0.45
N VAL A 28 -19.31 -0.72 0.30
CA VAL A 28 -20.67 -0.85 -0.24
C VAL A 28 -21.35 0.50 -0.06
N ASN A 29 -21.84 1.07 -1.15
CA ASN A 29 -22.59 2.32 -1.15
C ASN A 29 -24.07 2.06 -0.83
N GLU A 30 -24.80 3.10 -0.48
CA GLU A 30 -26.22 3.00 -0.10
C GLU A 30 -27.11 2.50 -1.25
N ASP A 31 -26.72 2.77 -2.49
CA ASP A 31 -27.38 2.28 -3.70
C ASP A 31 -27.09 0.80 -4.04
N GLY A 32 -26.32 0.12 -3.18
CA GLY A 32 -25.90 -1.27 -3.37
C GLY A 32 -24.70 -1.45 -4.30
N SER A 33 -24.13 -0.38 -4.84
CA SER A 33 -22.91 -0.47 -5.65
C SER A 33 -21.69 -0.78 -4.77
N ILE A 34 -20.74 -1.55 -5.32
CA ILE A 34 -19.48 -1.89 -4.67
C ILE A 34 -18.36 -1.08 -5.29
N LEU A 35 -17.67 -0.28 -4.47
CA LEU A 35 -16.46 0.43 -4.85
C LEU A 35 -15.23 -0.33 -4.34
N LEU A 36 -14.31 -0.65 -5.26
CA LEU A 36 -13.02 -1.25 -4.96
C LEU A 36 -11.90 -0.25 -5.27
N GLN A 37 -11.15 0.15 -4.25
CA GLN A 37 -10.02 1.07 -4.39
C GLN A 37 -8.71 0.33 -4.14
N PRO A 38 -7.70 0.40 -5.04
CA PRO A 38 -6.42 -0.26 -4.82
C PRO A 38 -5.80 0.13 -3.48
N ALA A 39 -5.34 -0.85 -2.72
CA ALA A 39 -4.85 -0.67 -1.37
C ALA A 39 -3.45 -1.24 -1.20
N ARG A 40 -2.58 -0.50 -0.53
CA ARG A 40 -1.28 -0.98 -0.06
C ARG A 40 -1.35 -1.11 1.45
N VAL A 41 -1.12 -2.32 1.96
CA VAL A 41 -1.01 -2.55 3.40
C VAL A 41 0.40 -2.18 3.81
N VAL A 42 0.50 -1.18 4.69
CA VAL A 42 1.76 -0.69 5.24
C VAL A 42 1.77 -0.86 6.75
N THR A 43 2.97 -0.94 7.34
CA THR A 43 3.11 -0.94 8.80
C THR A 43 2.77 0.45 9.37
N GLU A 44 2.47 0.51 10.66
CA GLU A 44 2.22 1.78 11.36
C GLU A 44 3.42 2.73 11.24
N ALA A 45 4.64 2.21 11.44
CA ALA A 45 5.87 3.00 11.29
C ALA A 45 6.05 3.56 9.87
N GLN A 46 5.72 2.77 8.84
CA GLN A 46 5.79 3.24 7.45
C GLN A 46 4.73 4.32 7.19
N ARG A 47 3.50 4.13 7.70
CA ARG A 47 2.46 5.16 7.63
C ARG A 47 2.92 6.46 8.28
N GLU A 48 3.48 6.40 9.49
CA GLU A 48 3.97 7.57 10.22
C GLU A 48 5.09 8.29 9.46
N TYR A 49 6.06 7.52 8.94
CA TYR A 49 7.10 8.03 8.07
C TYR A 49 6.52 8.74 6.84
N ASP A 50 5.53 8.14 6.18
CA ASP A 50 4.88 8.69 4.98
C ASP A 50 3.90 9.83 5.27
N SER A 51 3.33 9.95 6.47
CA SER A 51 2.38 11.03 6.79
C SER A 51 3.03 12.26 7.42
N THR A 52 4.26 12.14 7.94
CA THR A 52 4.87 13.16 8.80
C THR A 52 6.17 13.72 8.19
N PRO A 53 6.13 14.82 7.42
CA PRO A 53 7.32 15.39 6.78
C PRO A 53 8.44 15.73 7.77
N GLY A 54 8.10 16.28 8.95
CA GLY A 54 9.07 16.62 9.99
C GLY A 54 9.83 15.41 10.54
N LEU A 55 9.19 14.24 10.60
CA LEU A 55 9.85 12.99 10.98
C LEU A 55 10.89 12.59 9.93
N ARG A 56 10.58 12.71 8.64
CA ARG A 56 11.53 12.40 7.56
C ARG A 56 12.75 13.32 7.60
N GLU A 57 12.54 14.62 7.84
CA GLU A 57 13.63 15.56 8.02
C GLU A 57 14.51 15.22 9.23
N LEU A 58 13.89 14.89 10.38
CA LEU A 58 14.61 14.51 11.58
C LEU A 58 15.46 13.27 11.33
N LEU A 59 14.88 12.23 10.74
CA LEU A 59 15.59 11.00 10.41
C LEU A 59 16.72 11.24 9.39
N SER A 60 16.49 12.10 8.40
CA SER A 60 17.51 12.50 7.42
C SER A 60 18.69 13.21 8.09
N ARG A 61 18.42 14.19 8.96
CA ARG A 61 19.46 14.88 9.74
C ARG A 61 20.21 13.91 10.65
N ALA A 62 19.50 13.03 11.35
CA ALA A 62 20.10 12.04 12.23
C ALA A 62 21.03 11.09 11.46
N ALA A 63 20.62 10.61 10.28
CA ALA A 63 21.44 9.75 9.42
C ALA A 63 22.71 10.42 8.86
N GLY A 64 22.73 11.76 8.82
CA GLY A 64 23.89 12.58 8.43
C GLY A 64 24.79 13.01 9.59
N SER A 65 24.40 12.76 10.84
CA SER A 65 25.18 13.19 12.01
C SER A 65 26.55 12.50 12.08
N ALA A 66 27.57 13.26 12.50
CA ALA A 66 28.95 12.77 12.67
C ALA A 66 29.08 11.66 13.74
N THR A 67 28.09 11.52 14.62
CA THR A 67 28.03 10.44 15.61
C THR A 67 27.63 9.08 15.02
N VAL A 68 27.10 9.06 13.79
CA VAL A 68 26.71 7.83 13.11
C VAL A 68 27.94 7.17 12.48
N ARG A 69 28.40 6.07 13.08
CA ARG A 69 29.45 5.23 12.49
C ARG A 69 28.86 4.30 11.44
N ARG A 70 29.14 4.55 10.15
CA ARG A 70 28.78 3.61 9.07
C ARG A 70 29.82 2.50 9.01
N SER A 71 29.48 1.30 9.48
CA SER A 71 30.30 0.12 9.23
C SER A 71 30.12 -0.28 7.77
N ARG A 72 31.17 -0.10 6.96
CA ARG A 72 31.18 -0.59 5.58
C ARG A 72 31.40 -2.10 5.62
N ALA A 73 30.33 -2.88 5.52
CA ALA A 73 30.45 -4.32 5.31
C ALA A 73 30.98 -4.56 3.89
N LYS A 74 32.25 -4.97 3.79
CA LYS A 74 32.85 -5.40 2.52
C LYS A 74 32.23 -6.76 2.19
N ARG A 75 31.37 -6.85 1.16
CA ARG A 75 30.94 -8.14 0.60
C ARG A 75 32.17 -8.79 -0.04
N THR A 76 32.65 -9.87 0.56
CA THR A 76 33.49 -10.90 -0.07
C THR A 76 32.61 -11.98 -0.65
#